data_AF-A0A2T6KQN5-F1
#
_entry.id   AF-A0A2T6KQN5-F1
#
_cell.length_a   1.000
_cell.length_b   1.000
_cell.length_c   1.000
_cell.angle_alpha   90.00
_cell.angle_beta   90.00
_cell.angle_gamma   90.00
#
_symmetry.space_group_name_H-M   'P 1'
#
loop_
_entity.id
_entity.type
_entity.pdbx_description
1 polymer ?
#
loop_
_entity_poly.entity_id
_entity_poly.type
_entity_poly.pdbx_seq_one_letter_code
_entity_poly.pdbx_strand_id
1 'polypeptide(L)'
;MFARWFEYVHDIPGLRSMIAAYGAVMAASAGITLMILINADVTTVPPWSMLDVWAVIAGATSAGAAFFFARHWIGGAGVLGFARASVGMVIVTLATGLVAGTLIAPGYGTLAGPFMLVSAFIVNPLLAIAWAVVHFGAHLLIAVRRQVKNNNEFGSSARAVTQLSAISQANLYGR
;
A
#
# COMPACT_ATOMS: atom_id res chain seq x y z
N MET A 1 15.09 -25.06 -3.70
CA MET A 1 13.85 -24.74 -4.46
C MET A 1 13.39 -23.29 -4.25
N PHE A 2 13.45 -22.74 -3.03
CA PHE A 2 13.11 -21.34 -2.75
C PHE A 2 14.02 -20.27 -3.40
N ALA A 3 15.32 -20.56 -3.61
CA ALA A 3 16.26 -19.60 -4.22
C ALA A 3 15.90 -19.22 -5.67
N ARG A 4 15.48 -20.18 -6.51
CA ARG A 4 14.97 -19.93 -7.87
C ARG A 4 13.69 -19.09 -7.88
N TRP A 5 12.89 -19.16 -6.81
CA TRP A 5 11.68 -18.36 -6.68
C TRP A 5 12.03 -16.88 -6.40
N PHE A 6 13.04 -16.63 -5.56
CA PHE A 6 13.56 -15.28 -5.34
C PHE A 6 14.23 -14.68 -6.58
N GLU A 7 14.97 -15.47 -7.36
CA GLU A 7 15.53 -15.02 -8.65
C GLU A 7 14.43 -14.67 -9.67
N TYR A 8 13.37 -15.48 -9.75
CA TYR A 8 12.24 -15.20 -10.65
C TYR A 8 11.43 -13.96 -10.21
N VAL A 9 11.33 -13.70 -8.90
CA VAL A 9 10.74 -12.48 -8.35
C VAL A 9 11.65 -11.26 -8.57
N HIS A 10 12.97 -11.46 -8.67
CA HIS A 10 13.95 -10.40 -8.87
C HIS A 10 13.87 -9.78 -10.28
N ASP A 11 13.49 -10.57 -11.29
CA ASP A 11 13.46 -10.17 -12.71
C ASP A 11 12.11 -9.61 -13.20
N ILE A 12 11.10 -9.49 -12.32
CA ILE A 12 9.82 -8.85 -12.68
C ILE A 12 9.80 -7.42 -12.10
N PRO A 13 10.19 -6.39 -12.88
CA PRO A 13 10.18 -5.00 -12.41
C PRO A 13 8.83 -4.56 -11.81
N GLY A 14 7.73 -5.15 -12.29
CA GLY A 14 6.39 -4.90 -11.80
C GLY A 14 6.04 -5.53 -10.44
N LEU A 15 6.70 -6.61 -10.03
CA LEU A 15 6.44 -7.27 -8.75
C LEU A 15 7.20 -6.57 -7.62
N ARG A 16 8.42 -6.10 -7.88
CA ARG A 16 9.26 -5.37 -6.91
C ARG A 16 8.60 -4.10 -6.40
N SER A 17 8.00 -3.31 -7.29
CA SER A 17 7.30 -2.07 -6.92
C SER A 17 6.05 -2.33 -6.06
N MET A 18 5.31 -3.42 -6.32
CA MET A 18 4.20 -3.81 -5.45
C MET A 18 4.68 -4.28 -4.08
N ILE A 19 5.65 -5.20 -4.03
CA ILE A 19 6.19 -5.69 -2.75
C ILE A 19 6.77 -4.53 -1.94
N ALA A 20 7.49 -3.61 -2.57
CA ALA A 20 8.01 -2.42 -1.91
C ALA A 20 6.90 -1.49 -1.38
N ALA A 21 5.85 -1.25 -2.18
CA ALA A 21 4.71 -0.43 -1.75
C ALA A 21 3.98 -1.04 -0.53
N TYR A 22 3.64 -2.33 -0.59
CA TYR A 22 3.02 -3.02 0.53
C TYR A 22 3.94 -3.09 1.74
N GLY A 23 5.21 -3.47 1.54
CA GLY A 23 6.21 -3.57 2.60
C GLY A 23 6.42 -2.25 3.32
N ALA A 24 6.50 -1.13 2.59
CA ALA A 24 6.64 0.20 3.18
C ALA A 24 5.42 0.59 4.03
N VAL A 25 4.20 0.36 3.52
CA VAL A 25 2.95 0.65 4.26
C VAL A 25 2.82 -0.22 5.51
N MET A 26 3.13 -1.52 5.41
CA MET A 26 3.12 -2.44 6.55
C MET A 26 4.16 -2.05 7.60
N ALA A 27 5.39 -1.72 7.19
CA ALA A 27 6.46 -1.29 8.09
C ALA A 27 6.12 0.03 8.80
N ALA A 28 5.56 1.00 8.07
CA ALA A 28 5.11 2.26 8.65
C ALA A 28 4.01 2.04 9.69
N SER A 29 3.04 1.16 9.41
CA SER A 29 1.97 0.83 10.35
C SER A 29 2.49 0.13 11.60
N ALA A 30 3.45 -0.79 11.44
CA ALA A 30 4.13 -1.44 12.56
C ALA A 30 4.82 -0.40 13.45
N GLY A 31 5.55 0.55 12.83
CA GLY A 31 6.21 1.65 13.53
C GLY A 31 5.24 2.58 14.25
N ILE A 32 4.14 2.97 13.62
CA ILE A 32 3.09 3.79 14.26
C ILE A 32 2.46 3.05 15.43
N THR A 33 2.16 1.75 15.26
CA THR A 33 1.60 0.94 16.34
C THR A 33 2.55 0.86 17.53
N LEU A 34 3.85 0.68 17.26
CA LEU A 34 4.88 0.73 18.29
C LEU A 34 4.91 2.09 19.00
N MET A 35 4.86 3.19 18.24
CA MET A 35 4.83 4.55 18.80
C MET A 35 3.58 4.78 19.66
N ILE A 36 2.44 4.21 19.29
CA ILE A 36 1.22 4.26 20.11
C ILE A 36 1.42 3.48 21.42
N LEU A 37 2.00 2.27 21.37
CA LEU A 37 2.23 1.44 22.56
C LEU A 37 3.17 2.11 23.58
N ILE A 38 4.22 2.77 23.12
CA ILE A 38 5.19 3.47 23.99
C ILE A 38 4.76 4.91 24.33
N ASN A 39 3.54 5.34 23.98
CA ASN A 39 3.05 6.73 24.12
C ASN A 39 4.00 7.78 23.49
N ALA A 40 4.68 7.43 22.41
CA ALA A 40 5.73 8.20 21.76
C ALA A 40 6.94 8.57 22.66
N ASP A 41 7.08 7.92 23.83
CA ASP A 41 8.26 8.03 24.67
C ASP A 41 9.29 6.95 24.32
N VAL A 42 10.32 7.36 23.58
CA VAL A 42 11.43 6.49 23.16
C VAL A 42 12.48 6.25 24.24
N THR A 43 12.36 6.90 25.41
CA THR A 43 13.39 6.85 26.45
C THR A 43 13.23 5.65 27.40
N THR A 44 12.04 5.06 27.46
CA THR A 44 11.75 3.88 28.26
C THR A 44 11.21 2.76 27.38
N VAL A 45 12.04 1.75 27.11
CA VAL A 45 11.58 0.51 26.49
C VAL A 45 11.16 -0.45 27.61
N PRO A 46 9.86 -0.62 27.90
CA PRO A 46 9.42 -1.60 28.88
C PRO A 46 9.79 -3.02 28.44
N PRO A 47 9.84 -4.00 29.35
CA PRO A 47 9.99 -5.40 28.96
C PRO A 47 8.83 -5.78 28.02
N TRP A 48 9.16 -6.20 26.80
CA TRP A 48 8.18 -6.50 25.78
C TRP A 48 7.35 -7.71 26.18
N SER A 49 6.05 -7.53 26.31
CA SER A 49 5.13 -8.65 26.44
C SER A 49 4.85 -9.29 25.09
N MET A 50 4.39 -10.55 25.11
CA MET A 50 3.92 -11.22 23.89
C MET A 50 2.74 -10.48 23.23
N LEU A 51 1.95 -9.74 24.04
CA LEU A 51 0.86 -8.91 23.56
C LEU A 51 1.37 -7.70 22.77
N ASP A 52 2.48 -7.09 23.19
CA ASP A 52 3.07 -5.94 22.48
C ASP A 52 3.61 -6.36 21.11
N VAL A 53 4.29 -7.51 21.07
CA VAL A 53 4.76 -8.09 19.80
C VAL A 53 3.58 -8.42 18.89
N TRP A 54 2.51 -9.01 19.44
CA TRP A 54 1.29 -9.28 18.69
C TRP A 54 0.65 -8.00 18.14
N ALA A 55 0.57 -6.94 18.95
CA ALA A 55 0.01 -5.67 18.54
C ALA A 55 0.78 -5.04 17.36
N VAL A 56 2.11 -5.08 17.38
CA VAL A 56 2.92 -4.60 16.25
C VAL A 56 2.68 -5.43 14.98
N ILE A 57 2.58 -6.76 15.10
CA ILE A 57 2.26 -7.65 13.97
C ILE A 57 0.84 -7.38 13.44
N ALA A 58 -0.14 -7.19 14.32
CA ALA A 58 -1.51 -6.83 13.97
C ALA A 58 -1.57 -5.46 13.25
N GLY A 59 -0.79 -4.48 13.72
CA GLY A 59 -0.60 -3.19 13.05
C GLY A 59 -0.02 -3.32 11.65
N ALA A 60 1.03 -4.12 11.48
CA ALA A 60 1.63 -4.36 10.17
C ALA A 60 0.66 -5.03 9.18
N THR A 61 0.03 -6.12 9.61
CA THR A 61 -0.84 -6.96 8.76
C THR A 61 -2.16 -6.26 8.40
N SER A 62 -2.74 -5.49 9.34
CA SER A 62 -3.95 -4.70 9.10
C SER A 62 -3.75 -3.65 8.01
N ALA A 63 -2.61 -2.95 7.99
CA ALA A 63 -2.31 -1.98 6.94
C ALA A 63 -2.13 -2.64 5.58
N GLY A 64 -1.46 -3.80 5.53
CA GLY A 64 -1.37 -4.61 4.31
C GLY A 64 -2.74 -5.01 3.76
N ALA A 65 -3.63 -5.48 4.63
CA ALA A 65 -5.01 -5.84 4.27
C ALA A 65 -5.83 -4.62 3.81
N ALA A 66 -5.79 -3.52 4.57
CA ALA A 66 -6.48 -2.27 4.23
C ALA A 66 -5.98 -1.70 2.89
N PHE A 67 -4.67 -1.69 2.67
CA PHE A 67 -4.06 -1.26 1.42
C PHE A 67 -4.45 -2.15 0.23
N PHE A 68 -4.56 -3.47 0.45
CA PHE A 68 -5.08 -4.39 -0.56
C PHE A 68 -6.50 -4.07 -0.99
N PHE A 69 -7.37 -3.74 -0.04
CA PHE A 69 -8.72 -3.29 -0.34
C PHE A 69 -8.70 -1.95 -1.07
N ALA A 70 -7.86 -1.00 -0.68
CA ALA A 70 -7.80 0.31 -1.32
C ALA A 70 -7.02 0.36 -2.64
N ARG A 71 -6.40 -0.73 -3.12
CA ARG A 71 -5.48 -0.75 -4.28
C ARG A 71 -5.99 -0.09 -5.57
N HIS A 72 -7.30 -0.12 -5.80
CA HIS A 72 -7.99 0.51 -6.93
C HIS A 72 -8.09 2.05 -6.86
N TRP A 73 -7.83 2.66 -5.70
CA TRP A 73 -7.75 4.12 -5.51
C TRP A 73 -6.32 4.65 -5.72
N ILE A 74 -5.33 3.75 -5.80
CA ILE A 74 -3.90 4.07 -5.77
C ILE A 74 -3.27 3.80 -7.14
N GLY A 75 -2.24 4.56 -7.50
CA GLY A 75 -1.49 4.42 -8.76
C GLY A 75 -2.15 5.03 -9.99
N GLY A 76 -3.17 5.88 -9.83
CA GLY A 76 -3.69 6.68 -10.94
C GLY A 76 -2.72 7.80 -11.33
N ALA A 77 -2.65 8.17 -12.60
CA ALA A 77 -1.84 9.29 -13.07
C ALA A 77 -2.60 10.64 -12.96
N GLY A 78 -1.84 11.74 -12.87
CA GLY A 78 -2.37 13.10 -12.88
C GLY A 78 -3.11 13.52 -11.60
N VAL A 79 -3.73 14.71 -11.63
CA VAL A 79 -4.40 15.33 -10.47
C VAL A 79 -5.52 14.44 -9.91
N LEU A 80 -6.32 13.82 -10.77
CA LEU A 80 -7.38 12.91 -10.35
C LEU A 80 -6.82 11.65 -9.67
N GLY A 81 -5.63 11.18 -10.10
CA GLY A 81 -4.91 10.10 -9.45
C GLY A 81 -4.52 10.44 -8.01
N PHE A 82 -3.99 11.64 -7.78
CA PHE A 82 -3.65 12.14 -6.44
C PHE A 82 -4.88 12.37 -5.56
N ALA A 83 -5.97 12.89 -6.11
CA ALA A 83 -7.22 13.06 -5.38
C ALA A 83 -7.77 11.70 -4.90
N ARG A 84 -7.81 10.70 -5.79
CA ARG A 84 -8.19 9.33 -5.44
C ARG A 84 -7.24 8.70 -4.42
N ALA A 85 -5.94 8.96 -4.53
CA ALA A 85 -4.94 8.47 -3.58
C ALA A 85 -5.18 9.05 -2.18
N SER A 86 -5.56 10.32 -2.09
CA SER A 86 -5.86 11.00 -0.83
C SER A 86 -7.08 10.37 -0.16
N VAL A 87 -8.16 10.12 -0.91
CA VAL A 87 -9.34 9.41 -0.39
C VAL A 87 -8.99 7.97 -0.02
N GLY A 88 -8.20 7.29 -0.85
CA GLY A 88 -7.69 5.94 -0.59
C GLY A 88 -6.90 5.88 0.71
N MET A 89 -6.02 6.85 0.97
CA MET A 89 -5.26 6.96 2.21
C MET A 89 -6.17 7.07 3.43
N VAL A 90 -7.20 7.92 3.39
CA VAL A 90 -8.17 8.04 4.50
C VAL A 90 -8.88 6.71 4.75
N ILE A 91 -9.33 6.04 3.69
CA ILE A 91 -9.97 4.72 3.79
C ILE A 91 -8.99 3.69 4.39
N VAL A 92 -7.74 3.67 3.93
CA VAL A 92 -6.70 2.76 4.45
C VAL A 92 -6.44 3.04 5.92
N THR A 93 -6.32 4.30 6.34
CA THR A 93 -6.13 4.68 7.75
C THR A 93 -7.26 4.11 8.63
N LEU A 94 -8.51 4.38 8.28
CA LEU A 94 -9.65 3.93 9.07
C LEU A 94 -9.77 2.41 9.09
N ALA A 95 -9.61 1.75 7.94
CA ALA A 95 -9.63 0.29 7.84
C ALA A 95 -8.46 -0.36 8.60
N THR A 96 -7.28 0.27 8.60
CA THR A 96 -6.11 -0.19 9.37
C THR A 96 -6.42 -0.14 10.85
N GLY A 97 -6.92 0.98 11.37
CA GLY A 97 -7.32 1.10 12.77
C GLY A 97 -8.39 0.09 13.17
N LEU A 98 -9.39 -0.13 12.31
CA LEU A 98 -10.47 -1.09 12.52
C LEU A 98 -9.93 -2.52 12.62
N VAL A 99 -9.14 -2.96 11.65
CA VAL A 99 -8.59 -4.32 11.59
C VAL A 99 -7.56 -4.54 12.69
N ALA A 100 -6.63 -3.59 12.89
CA ALA A 100 -5.64 -3.67 13.97
C ALA A 100 -6.33 -3.79 15.34
N GLY A 101 -7.29 -2.91 15.63
CA GLY A 101 -8.03 -2.93 16.87
C GLY A 101 -8.79 -4.25 17.06
N THR A 102 -9.43 -4.76 15.99
CA THR A 102 -10.12 -6.06 16.04
C THR A 102 -9.16 -7.22 16.33
N LEU A 103 -7.97 -7.21 15.74
CA LEU A 103 -6.95 -8.24 15.94
C LEU A 103 -6.30 -8.18 17.34
N ILE A 104 -6.17 -6.98 17.91
CA ILE A 104 -5.58 -6.78 19.25
C ILE A 104 -6.59 -7.11 20.34
N ALA A 105 -7.82 -6.62 20.21
CA ALA A 105 -8.89 -6.77 21.19
C ALA A 105 -10.23 -7.00 20.47
N PRO A 106 -10.62 -8.24 20.19
CA PRO A 106 -11.90 -8.54 19.53
C PRO A 106 -13.10 -7.92 20.27
N GLY A 107 -14.02 -7.32 19.52
CA GLY A 107 -15.21 -6.63 20.06
C GLY A 107 -14.92 -5.19 20.48
N TYR A 108 -14.07 -4.97 21.48
CA TYR A 108 -13.79 -3.61 21.99
C TYR A 108 -12.89 -2.81 21.04
N GLY A 109 -11.83 -3.44 20.54
CA GLY A 109 -10.83 -2.79 19.69
C GLY A 109 -11.34 -2.43 18.31
N THR A 110 -12.41 -3.05 17.80
CA THR A 110 -12.99 -2.72 16.49
C THR A 110 -13.43 -1.26 16.42
N LEU A 111 -14.06 -0.75 17.48
CA LEU A 111 -14.48 0.66 17.56
C LEU A 111 -13.34 1.55 18.07
N ALA A 112 -12.59 1.10 19.07
CA ALA A 112 -11.54 1.90 19.67
C ALA A 112 -10.34 2.14 18.72
N GLY A 113 -9.99 1.18 17.89
CA GLY A 113 -8.80 1.21 17.03
C GLY A 113 -8.74 2.42 16.09
N PRO A 114 -9.78 2.70 15.28
CA PRO A 114 -9.83 3.91 14.46
C PRO A 114 -9.68 5.20 15.27
N PHE A 115 -10.34 5.31 16.42
CA PHE A 115 -10.24 6.49 17.28
C PHE A 115 -8.86 6.64 17.91
N MET A 116 -8.23 5.54 18.36
CA MET A 116 -6.87 5.56 18.89
C MET A 116 -5.87 6.01 17.83
N LEU A 117 -5.99 5.51 16.59
CA LEU A 117 -5.10 5.91 15.49
C LEU A 117 -5.26 7.39 15.12
N VAL A 118 -6.50 7.88 15.01
CA VAL A 118 -6.76 9.31 14.75
C VAL A 118 -6.27 10.17 15.93
N SER A 119 -6.49 9.73 17.16
CA SER A 119 -6.01 10.45 18.35
C SER A 119 -4.49 10.52 18.38
N ALA A 120 -3.79 9.44 18.00
CA ALA A 120 -2.34 9.43 17.89
C ALA A 120 -1.84 10.43 16.83
N PHE A 121 -2.55 10.58 15.71
CA PHE A 121 -2.24 11.60 14.71
C PHE A 121 -2.49 13.03 15.19
N ILE A 122 -3.51 13.25 16.02
CA ILE A 122 -3.78 14.56 16.63
C ILE A 122 -2.69 14.91 17.65
N VAL A 123 -2.33 13.95 18.51
CA VAL A 123 -1.31 14.14 19.55
C VAL A 123 0.09 14.31 18.94
N ASN A 124 0.41 13.52 17.92
CA ASN A 124 1.69 13.59 17.23
C ASN A 124 1.49 13.69 15.71
N PRO A 125 1.37 14.92 15.17
CA PRO A 125 1.16 15.16 13.74
C PRO A 125 2.28 14.61 12.84
N LEU A 126 3.48 14.39 13.38
CA LEU A 126 4.58 13.78 12.62
C LEU A 126 4.26 12.35 12.22
N LEU A 127 3.47 11.60 13.00
CA LEU A 127 2.99 10.27 12.63
C LEU A 127 2.06 10.34 11.41
N ALA A 128 1.18 11.34 11.35
CA ALA A 128 0.29 11.54 10.23
C ALA A 128 1.06 11.92 8.94
N ILE A 129 2.09 12.77 9.08
CA ILE A 129 2.97 13.14 7.96
C ILE A 129 3.75 11.93 7.47
N ALA A 130 4.37 11.16 8.38
CA ALA A 130 5.10 9.94 8.03
C ALA A 130 4.19 8.92 7.32
N TRP A 131 2.98 8.73 7.83
CA TRP A 131 1.96 7.89 7.21
C TRP A 131 1.60 8.35 5.79
N ALA A 132 1.38 9.65 5.61
CA ALA A 132 1.05 10.25 4.32
C ALA A 132 2.20 10.10 3.32
N VAL A 133 3.44 10.40 3.73
CA VAL A 133 4.63 10.25 2.89
C VAL A 133 4.76 8.82 2.38
N VAL A 134 4.56 7.82 3.24
CA VAL A 134 4.61 6.41 2.85
C VAL A 134 3.48 6.06 1.88
N HIS A 135 2.26 6.56 2.10
CA HIS A 135 1.12 6.32 1.20
C HIS A 135 1.32 6.96 -0.17
N PHE A 136 1.81 8.19 -0.23
CA PHE A 136 2.12 8.86 -1.49
C PHE A 136 3.32 8.24 -2.18
N GLY A 137 4.35 7.80 -1.44
CA GLY A 137 5.45 7.00 -1.98
C GLY A 137 4.97 5.71 -2.63
N ALA A 138 4.09 4.97 -1.93
CA ALA A 138 3.46 3.76 -2.45
C ALA A 138 2.59 4.06 -3.69
N HIS A 139 1.86 5.19 -3.68
CA HIS A 139 1.12 5.67 -4.85
C HIS A 139 2.02 5.89 -6.05
N LEU A 140 3.14 6.61 -5.87
CA LEU A 140 4.10 6.90 -6.94
C LEU A 140 4.75 5.62 -7.49
N LEU A 141 5.16 4.70 -6.62
CA LEU A 141 5.72 3.40 -7.04
C LEU A 141 4.74 2.62 -7.93
N ILE A 142 3.46 2.60 -7.56
CA ILE A 142 2.41 1.92 -8.34
C ILE A 142 2.07 2.71 -9.62
N ALA A 143 2.06 4.04 -9.57
CA ALA A 143 1.78 4.89 -10.72
C ALA A 143 2.85 4.73 -11.81
N VAL A 144 4.13 4.83 -11.44
CA VAL A 144 5.25 4.61 -12.36
C VAL A 144 5.17 3.23 -13.00
N ARG A 145 4.88 2.19 -12.21
CA ARG A 145 4.70 0.84 -12.75
C ARG A 145 3.55 0.78 -13.76
N ARG A 146 2.39 1.36 -13.45
CA ARG A 146 1.23 1.35 -14.37
C ARG A 146 1.52 2.11 -15.65
N GLN A 147 2.24 3.23 -15.56
CA GLN A 147 2.66 3.99 -16.74
C GLN A 147 3.59 3.17 -17.63
N VAL A 148 4.62 2.52 -17.06
CA VAL A 148 5.53 1.63 -17.81
C VAL A 148 4.77 0.48 -18.46
N LYS A 149 3.84 -0.14 -17.73
CA LYS A 149 2.99 -1.23 -18.26
C LYS A 149 2.16 -0.76 -19.45
N ASN A 150 1.44 0.37 -19.31
CA ASN A 150 0.58 0.91 -20.36
C ASN A 150 1.38 1.30 -21.61
N ASN A 151 2.57 1.88 -21.45
CA ASN A 151 3.45 2.23 -22.57
C ASN A 151 3.94 0.99 -23.33
N ASN A 152 4.28 -0.08 -22.61
CA ASN A 152 4.72 -1.34 -23.21
C ASN A 152 3.59 -2.04 -23.96
N GLU A 153 2.37 -2.04 -23.41
CA GLU A 153 1.18 -2.59 -24.07
C GLU A 153 0.85 -1.81 -25.35
N PHE A 154 0.91 -0.48 -25.31
CA PHE A 154 0.71 0.34 -26.49
C PHE A 154 1.75 0.05 -27.58
N GLY A 155 3.04 -0.06 -27.20
CA GLY A 155 4.12 -0.37 -28.13
C GLY A 155 4.04 -1.79 -28.71
N SER A 156 3.60 -2.78 -27.94
CA SER A 156 3.41 -4.15 -28.43
C SER A 156 2.20 -4.25 -29.36
N SER A 157 1.10 -3.57 -29.04
CA SER A 157 -0.06 -3.46 -29.93
C SER A 157 0.29 -2.79 -31.26
N ALA A 158 1.06 -1.70 -31.23
CA ALA A 158 1.52 -1.03 -32.46
C ALA A 158 2.35 -1.97 -33.35
N ARG A 159 3.29 -2.74 -32.76
CA ARG A 159 4.07 -3.75 -33.50
C ARG A 159 3.20 -4.89 -34.03
N ALA A 160 2.25 -5.37 -33.23
CA ALA A 160 1.33 -6.42 -33.66
C ALA A 160 0.52 -5.98 -34.87
N VAL A 161 0.01 -4.74 -34.87
CA VAL A 161 -0.69 -4.16 -36.03
C VAL A 161 0.23 -4.12 -37.26
N THR A 162 1.50 -3.70 -37.12
CA THR A 162 2.44 -3.69 -38.26
C THR A 162 2.81 -5.08 -38.79
N GLN A 163 2.62 -6.15 -38.01
CA GLN A 163 2.84 -7.53 -38.45
C GLN A 163 1.63 -8.16 -39.12
N LEU A 164 0.45 -7.52 -39.05
CA LEU A 164 -0.73 -7.98 -39.77
C LEU A 164 -0.56 -7.70 -41.27
N SER A 165 -1.03 -8.62 -42.11
CA SER A 165 -1.08 -8.40 -43.56
C SER A 165 -1.96 -7.17 -43.88
N ALA A 166 -1.67 -6.50 -45.00
CA ALA A 166 -2.42 -5.32 -45.44
C ALA A 166 -3.93 -5.58 -45.53
N ILE A 167 -4.34 -6.81 -45.86
CA ILE A 167 -5.73 -7.26 -45.92
C ILE A 167 -6.37 -7.31 -44.51
N SER A 168 -5.64 -7.78 -43.49
CA SER A 168 -6.13 -7.83 -42.10
C SER A 168 -6.20 -6.43 -41.46
N GLN A 169 -5.25 -5.55 -41.78
CA GLN A 169 -5.30 -4.14 -41.37
C GLN A 169 -6.51 -3.41 -41.98
N ALA A 170 -6.77 -3.59 -43.28
CA ALA A 170 -7.91 -2.98 -43.95
C ALA A 170 -9.27 -3.41 -43.34
N ASN A 171 -9.37 -4.64 -42.83
CA ASN A 171 -10.60 -5.15 -42.22
C ASN A 171 -10.81 -4.64 -40.77
N LEU A 172 -9.73 -4.35 -40.04
CA LEU A 172 -9.80 -3.80 -38.67
C LEU A 172 -10.06 -2.29 -38.63
N TYR A 173 -9.57 -1.54 -39.63
CA TYR A 173 -9.65 -0.07 -39.67
C TYR A 173 -10.57 0.48 -40.78
N GLY A 174 -11.16 -0.37 -41.61
CA GLY A 174 -11.98 0.03 -42.77
C GLY A 174 -13.48 0.26 -42.49
N ARG A 175 -13.88 0.51 -41.24
CA ARG A 175 -15.26 0.88 -40.89
C ARG A 175 -15.33 2.24 -40.22
#